data_AF-A0A3B4XFA1-F1
#
_entry.id   AF-A0A3B4XFA1-F1
#
_cell.length_a   1.000
_cell.length_b   1.000
_cell.length_c   1.000
_cell.angle_alpha   90.00
_cell.angle_beta   90.00
_cell.angle_gamma   90.00
#
_symmetry.space_group_name_H-M   'P 1'
#
loop_
_entity.id
_entity.type
_entity.pdbx_description
1 polymer ?
#
loop_
_entity_poly.entity_id
_entity_poly.type
_entity_poly.pdbx_seq_one_letter_code
_entity_poly.pdbx_strand_id
1 'polypeptide(L)'
;MKKATSAKELNVVIVGSQGSHKDLVGNIILGRNAFDAVDATFDCEKGEGEVCERRVTLVQTPGWLRGYQLCDTAELLKTETIFSVTLCPPGLHGFLLVINAELPFKDVYKKTTKEHLEYCFGEKVWDHTVVVFSHRGDIVHETIEDYISKEGAPLQSLLEACGNRYHVLCDDGTDNSTNVRQLFEKIDTMVAENRCYEIESRLIQTVEERRKEVDKKAEELRLQTQQERQRLRRLLSEPKPSLRILMVGWVFSGKSAAGNTILRSKEFQSGDRTMKALKQSGEVAGREVVVVDTPGWWKFFPATYTPQIVKSEILKGVSLCSPSPNVVLLVVPFDTSFTDEQKRVTEDNMKLFGQRV
;
A
#
# COMPACT_ATOMS: atom_id res chain seq x y z
N MET A 1 30.77 -40.76 33.23
CA MET A 1 29.89 -39.69 32.72
C MET A 1 29.25 -40.17 31.44
N LYS A 2 27.91 -40.31 31.42
CA LYS A 2 27.20 -40.67 30.19
C LYS A 2 27.20 -39.44 29.28
N LYS A 3 27.79 -39.55 28.08
CA LYS A 3 27.63 -38.55 27.01
C LYS A 3 26.13 -38.36 26.78
N ALA A 4 25.63 -37.14 26.98
CA ALA A 4 24.27 -36.80 26.56
C ALA A 4 24.17 -37.07 25.05
N THR A 5 23.24 -37.93 24.65
CA THR A 5 22.88 -38.11 23.23
C THR A 5 22.36 -36.77 22.73
N SER A 6 23.12 -36.11 21.86
CA SER A 6 22.72 -34.85 21.21
C SER A 6 21.38 -35.05 20.50
N ALA A 7 20.45 -34.13 20.70
CA ALA A 7 19.13 -34.18 20.07
C ALA A 7 19.30 -34.07 18.54
N LYS A 8 18.61 -34.94 17.79
CA LYS A 8 18.66 -34.95 16.31
C LYS A 8 18.11 -33.67 15.68
N GLU A 9 17.38 -32.87 16.46
CA GLU A 9 16.75 -31.63 16.04
C GLU A 9 17.25 -30.46 16.90
N LEU A 10 17.27 -29.27 16.32
CA LEU A 10 17.56 -28.01 16.98
C LEU A 10 16.70 -26.91 16.37
N ASN A 11 15.80 -26.34 17.16
CA ASN A 11 14.90 -25.28 16.71
C ASN A 11 15.14 -24.04 17.57
N VAL A 12 15.42 -22.91 16.94
CA VAL A 12 15.90 -21.71 17.63
C VAL A 12 15.31 -20.46 16.97
N VAL A 13 14.94 -19.49 17.80
CA VAL A 13 14.46 -18.18 17.33
C VAL A 13 15.60 -17.16 17.47
N ILE A 14 15.86 -16.39 16.41
CA ILE A 14 16.89 -15.35 16.37
C ILE A 14 16.21 -14.00 16.57
N VAL A 15 16.57 -13.30 17.65
CA VAL A 15 16.00 -12.02 18.09
C VAL A 15 17.08 -10.95 18.23
N GLY A 16 16.70 -9.68 18.17
CA GLY A 16 17.63 -8.56 18.23
C GLY A 16 17.11 -7.33 17.50
N SER A 17 17.73 -6.18 17.75
CA SER A 17 17.35 -4.93 17.10
C SER A 17 17.57 -4.96 15.58
N GLN A 18 17.04 -3.97 14.87
CA GLN A 18 17.46 -3.70 13.51
C GLN A 18 18.96 -3.38 13.48
N GLY A 19 19.65 -3.82 12.42
CA GLY A 19 21.11 -3.70 12.29
C GLY A 19 21.94 -4.56 13.25
N SER A 20 21.33 -5.53 13.95
CA SER A 20 22.08 -6.44 14.83
C SER A 20 22.76 -7.61 14.09
N HIS A 21 22.56 -7.72 12.77
CA HIS A 21 23.08 -8.82 11.94
C HIS A 21 22.46 -10.20 12.25
N LYS A 22 21.14 -10.27 12.45
CA LYS A 22 20.43 -11.55 12.65
C LYS A 22 20.54 -12.47 11.43
N ASP A 23 20.42 -11.89 10.25
CA ASP A 23 20.59 -12.51 8.94
C ASP A 23 21.97 -13.17 8.81
N LEU A 24 23.02 -12.43 9.17
CA LEU A 24 24.41 -12.91 9.15
C LEU A 24 24.58 -14.11 10.08
N VAL A 25 24.13 -14.00 11.33
CA VAL A 25 24.21 -15.08 12.31
C VAL A 25 23.46 -16.32 11.83
N GLY A 26 22.25 -16.15 11.30
CA GLY A 26 21.47 -17.26 10.74
C GLY A 26 22.16 -17.95 9.56
N ASN A 27 22.75 -17.16 8.66
CA ASN A 27 23.46 -17.66 7.48
C ASN A 27 24.77 -18.39 7.87
N ILE A 28 25.50 -17.89 8.86
CA ILE A 28 26.69 -18.55 9.42
C ILE A 28 26.30 -19.91 10.01
N ILE A 29 25.24 -19.97 10.83
CA ILE A 29 24.80 -21.22 11.46
C ILE A 29 24.38 -22.24 10.40
N LEU A 30 23.65 -21.84 9.36
CA LEU A 30 23.17 -22.74 8.30
C LEU A 30 24.23 -23.04 7.22
N GLY A 31 25.36 -22.33 7.21
CA GLY A 31 26.41 -22.46 6.21
C GLY A 31 25.97 -22.09 4.78
N ARG A 32 24.89 -21.30 4.64
CA ARG A 32 24.33 -20.85 3.35
C ARG A 32 23.53 -19.57 3.51
N ASN A 33 23.29 -18.86 2.41
CA ASN A 33 22.41 -17.69 2.38
C ASN A 33 20.93 -18.11 2.45
N ALA A 34 20.43 -18.28 3.68
CA ALA A 34 19.04 -18.65 3.97
C ALA A 34 18.17 -17.45 4.36
N PHE A 35 18.79 -16.36 4.81
CA PHE A 35 18.15 -15.11 5.22
C PHE A 35 18.69 -13.96 4.39
N ASP A 36 17.79 -13.09 3.92
CA ASP A 36 18.18 -11.94 3.12
C ASP A 36 18.69 -10.80 4.03
N ALA A 37 19.73 -10.12 3.57
CA ALA A 37 20.32 -8.95 4.26
C ALA A 37 19.44 -7.70 4.04
N VAL A 38 18.21 -7.74 4.54
CA VAL A 38 17.27 -6.61 4.49
C VAL A 38 17.21 -5.96 5.87
N ASP A 39 17.42 -4.64 5.93
CA ASP A 39 17.48 -3.87 7.18
C ASP A 39 16.19 -3.93 8.02
N ALA A 40 15.05 -4.21 7.38
CA ALA A 40 13.75 -4.33 8.04
C ALA A 40 12.94 -5.49 7.45
N THR A 41 12.88 -6.60 8.19
CA THR A 41 11.90 -7.68 7.97
C THR A 41 10.62 -7.38 8.74
N PHE A 42 9.47 -7.52 8.08
CA PHE A 42 8.14 -7.35 8.71
C PHE A 42 7.51 -8.68 9.12
N ASP A 43 7.93 -9.76 8.46
CA ASP A 43 7.54 -11.15 8.74
C ASP A 43 8.71 -11.93 9.35
N CYS A 44 8.40 -13.02 10.05
CA CYS A 44 9.41 -13.99 10.42
C CYS A 44 9.90 -14.76 9.19
N GLU A 45 11.21 -14.90 9.06
CA GLU A 45 11.83 -15.75 8.04
C GLU A 45 12.25 -17.08 8.66
N LYS A 46 11.96 -18.18 7.97
CA LYS A 46 12.29 -19.53 8.42
C LYS A 46 13.38 -20.13 7.53
N GLY A 47 14.51 -20.48 8.13
CA GLY A 47 15.59 -21.22 7.49
C GLY A 47 15.72 -22.63 8.09
N GLU A 48 15.83 -23.65 7.23
CA GLU A 48 16.08 -25.03 7.66
C GLU A 48 17.33 -25.60 6.97
N GLY A 49 18.04 -26.50 7.65
CA GLY A 49 19.22 -27.17 7.08
C GLY A 49 19.75 -28.30 7.96
N GLU A 50 20.69 -29.06 7.43
CA GLU A 50 21.45 -30.05 8.21
C GLU A 50 22.81 -29.46 8.57
N VAL A 51 23.10 -29.34 9.86
CA VAL A 51 24.32 -28.73 10.39
C VAL A 51 24.81 -29.59 11.54
N CYS A 52 26.09 -29.96 11.54
CA CYS A 52 26.67 -30.83 12.57
C CYS A 52 25.85 -32.11 12.82
N GLU A 53 25.36 -32.75 11.73
CA GLU A 53 24.52 -33.98 11.77
C GLU A 53 23.17 -33.81 12.49
N ARG A 54 22.70 -32.56 12.65
CA ARG A 54 21.41 -32.21 13.24
C ARG A 54 20.54 -31.50 12.23
N ARG A 55 19.24 -31.75 12.28
CA ARG A 55 18.25 -30.93 11.57
C ARG A 55 18.04 -29.63 12.35
N VAL A 56 18.40 -28.52 11.74
CA VAL A 56 18.32 -27.18 12.35
C VAL A 56 17.17 -26.40 11.71
N THR A 57 16.33 -25.82 12.56
CA THR A 57 15.33 -24.80 12.19
C THR A 57 15.70 -23.49 12.87
N LEU A 58 15.92 -22.45 12.08
CA LEU A 58 16.14 -21.09 12.56
C LEU A 58 14.97 -20.22 12.13
N VAL A 59 14.44 -19.43 13.06
CA VAL A 59 13.38 -18.46 12.78
C VAL A 59 13.90 -17.08 13.11
N GLN A 60 14.16 -16.26 12.10
CA GLN A 60 14.56 -14.87 12.26
C GLN A 60 13.31 -14.01 12.49
N THR A 61 13.26 -13.30 13.62
CA THR A 61 12.16 -12.37 13.89
C THR A 61 12.41 -11.01 13.23
N PRO A 62 11.35 -10.20 13.05
CA PRO A 62 11.50 -8.77 12.87
C PRO A 62 12.37 -8.12 13.94
N GLY A 63 13.14 -7.09 13.56
CA GLY A 63 13.96 -6.32 14.49
C GLY A 63 13.21 -5.11 15.05
N TRP A 64 13.34 -4.88 16.36
CA TRP A 64 12.91 -3.61 16.97
C TRP A 64 13.88 -2.47 16.67
N LEU A 65 13.40 -1.24 16.70
CA LEU A 65 14.24 -0.06 16.53
C LEU A 65 15.14 0.13 17.74
N ARG A 66 16.45 0.22 17.49
CA ARG A 66 17.47 0.31 18.56
C ARG A 66 17.32 1.63 19.32
N GLY A 67 17.11 1.54 20.63
CA GLY A 67 16.97 2.69 21.54
C GLY A 67 15.56 3.29 21.62
N TYR A 68 14.61 2.78 20.85
CA TYR A 68 13.19 3.16 20.93
C TYR A 68 12.45 2.27 21.92
N GLN A 69 11.42 2.82 22.56
CA GLN A 69 10.64 2.12 23.58
C GLN A 69 9.70 1.10 22.94
N LEU A 70 9.24 0.14 23.73
CA LEU A 70 8.27 -0.86 23.27
C LEU A 70 6.98 -0.24 22.69
N CYS A 71 6.55 0.91 23.19
CA CYS A 71 5.37 1.61 22.67
C CYS A 71 5.55 2.15 21.24
N ASP A 72 6.79 2.37 20.82
CA ASP A 72 7.13 2.86 19.47
C ASP A 72 7.12 1.73 18.44
N THR A 73 7.19 0.47 18.89
CA THR A 73 7.15 -0.71 18.03
C THR A 73 5.71 -1.03 17.63
N ALA A 74 5.46 -1.13 16.31
CA ALA A 74 4.15 -1.44 15.77
C ALA A 74 3.60 -2.78 16.30
N GLU A 75 2.30 -2.83 16.60
CA GLU A 75 1.62 -4.03 17.11
C GLU A 75 1.74 -5.24 16.18
N LEU A 76 1.82 -5.02 14.87
CA LEU A 76 2.06 -6.09 13.90
C LEU A 76 3.43 -6.75 14.10
N LEU A 77 4.48 -5.95 14.34
CA LEU A 77 5.84 -6.49 14.59
C LEU A 77 5.91 -7.25 15.91
N LYS A 78 5.23 -6.76 16.94
CA LYS A 78 5.10 -7.45 18.23
C LYS A 78 4.39 -8.80 18.06
N THR A 79 3.25 -8.78 17.37
CA THR A 79 2.44 -9.96 17.08
C THR A 79 3.24 -10.99 16.29
N GLU A 80 3.95 -10.56 15.25
CA GLU A 80 4.80 -11.44 14.44
C GLU A 80 5.99 -12.00 15.24
N THR A 81 6.62 -11.19 16.11
CA THR A 81 7.70 -11.63 16.99
C THR A 81 7.23 -12.74 17.94
N ILE A 82 6.03 -12.63 18.51
CA ILE A 82 5.43 -13.67 19.35
C ILE A 82 5.11 -14.92 18.51
N PHE A 83 4.59 -14.73 17.29
CA PHE A 83 4.23 -15.81 16.38
C PHE A 83 5.43 -16.68 15.99
N SER A 84 6.65 -16.13 16.01
CA SER A 84 7.89 -16.86 15.68
C SER A 84 8.06 -18.21 16.38
N VAL A 85 7.60 -18.35 17.63
CA VAL A 85 7.70 -19.59 18.41
C VAL A 85 6.93 -20.74 17.75
N THR A 86 5.81 -20.43 17.07
CA THR A 86 4.97 -21.43 16.38
C THR A 86 5.64 -22.03 15.16
N LEU A 87 6.69 -21.38 14.64
CA LEU A 87 7.43 -21.83 13.45
C LEU A 87 8.51 -22.87 13.77
N CYS A 88 8.64 -23.28 15.03
CA CYS A 88 9.67 -24.19 15.56
C CYS A 88 9.13 -25.55 16.08
N PRO A 89 8.37 -26.37 15.32
CA PRO A 89 7.94 -27.70 15.78
C PRO A 89 9.11 -28.71 15.81
N PRO A 90 9.13 -29.70 16.73
CA PRO A 90 8.14 -30.01 17.77
C PRO A 90 8.28 -29.20 19.08
N GLY A 91 9.30 -28.35 19.20
CA GLY A 91 9.52 -27.49 20.37
C GLY A 91 10.70 -26.54 20.20
N LEU A 92 10.66 -25.39 20.89
CA LEU A 92 11.69 -24.36 20.84
C LEU A 92 12.82 -24.66 21.83
N HIS A 93 14.05 -24.77 21.34
CA HIS A 93 15.23 -25.08 22.18
C HIS A 93 15.84 -23.82 22.81
N GLY A 94 15.58 -22.64 22.23
CA GLY A 94 16.01 -21.38 22.83
C GLY A 94 16.01 -20.20 21.87
N PHE A 95 16.52 -19.08 22.37
CA PHE A 95 16.64 -17.82 21.67
C PHE A 95 18.10 -17.43 21.49
N LEU A 96 18.45 -16.92 20.32
CA LEU A 96 19.72 -16.23 20.08
C LEU A 96 19.46 -14.74 20.07
N LEU A 97 19.87 -14.05 21.13
CA LEU A 97 19.83 -12.59 21.18
C LEU A 97 21.08 -12.05 20.51
N VAL A 98 20.94 -11.52 19.29
CA VAL A 98 22.07 -11.01 18.52
C VAL A 98 22.36 -9.56 18.91
N ILE A 99 23.62 -9.31 19.27
CA ILE A 99 24.16 -7.97 19.58
C ILE A 99 25.30 -7.67 18.61
N ASN A 100 25.15 -6.59 17.85
CA ASN A 100 26.22 -6.09 17.00
C ASN A 100 27.30 -5.41 17.88
N ALA A 101 28.48 -6.05 17.97
CA ALA A 101 29.61 -5.62 18.78
C ALA A 101 30.36 -4.39 18.21
N GLU A 102 30.00 -3.93 17.01
CA GLU A 102 30.49 -2.67 16.43
C GLU A 102 29.76 -1.45 17.01
N LEU A 103 28.62 -1.67 17.69
CA LEU A 103 27.77 -0.63 18.22
C LEU A 103 27.87 -0.55 19.76
N PRO A 104 27.78 0.66 20.36
CA PRO A 104 27.79 0.79 21.82
C PRO A 104 26.60 0.09 22.50
N PHE A 105 26.75 -0.45 23.70
CA PHE A 105 25.67 -1.06 24.47
C PHE A 105 25.48 -0.35 25.82
N LYS A 106 24.66 0.70 25.82
CA LYS A 106 24.32 1.53 26.99
C LYS A 106 22.98 1.14 27.61
N ASP A 107 22.67 1.70 28.78
CA ASP A 107 21.46 1.40 29.56
C ASP A 107 20.16 1.51 28.77
N VAL A 108 20.06 2.47 27.85
CA VAL A 108 18.88 2.61 26.98
C VAL A 108 18.65 1.36 26.12
N TYR A 109 19.71 0.74 25.60
CA TYR A 109 19.61 -0.47 24.77
C TYR A 109 19.34 -1.71 25.62
N LYS A 110 19.92 -1.80 26.82
CA LYS A 110 19.57 -2.83 27.80
C LYS A 110 18.08 -2.78 28.15
N LYS A 111 17.59 -1.60 28.53
CA LYS A 111 16.20 -1.39 28.94
C LYS A 111 15.23 -1.78 27.83
N THR A 112 15.45 -1.27 26.62
CA THR A 112 14.58 -1.54 25.47
C THR A 112 14.64 -3.01 25.04
N THR A 113 15.81 -3.65 25.07
CA THR A 113 15.94 -5.11 24.82
C THR A 113 15.13 -5.91 25.84
N LYS A 114 15.22 -5.54 27.12
CA LYS A 114 14.47 -6.19 28.19
C LYS A 114 12.96 -6.07 27.97
N GLU A 115 12.47 -4.86 27.71
CA GLU A 115 11.05 -4.60 27.47
C GLU A 115 10.50 -5.43 26.29
N HIS A 116 11.25 -5.55 25.19
CA HIS A 116 10.81 -6.32 24.02
C HIS A 116 10.77 -7.83 24.29
N LEU A 117 11.83 -8.39 24.90
CA LEU A 117 11.89 -9.82 25.18
C LEU A 117 10.84 -10.24 26.20
N GLU A 118 10.68 -9.50 27.29
CA GLU A 118 9.70 -9.83 28.33
C GLU A 118 8.26 -9.62 27.85
N TYR A 119 8.01 -8.65 26.98
CA TYR A 119 6.68 -8.49 26.38
C TYR A 119 6.34 -9.64 25.43
N CYS A 120 7.28 -10.08 24.59
CA CYS A 120 6.99 -11.10 23.57
C CYS A 120 7.00 -12.52 24.13
N PHE A 121 7.90 -12.78 25.09
CA PHE A 121 8.23 -14.14 25.55
C PHE A 121 8.16 -14.26 27.09
N GLY A 122 7.73 -13.23 27.81
CA GLY A 122 7.67 -13.29 29.27
C GLY A 122 9.05 -13.39 29.93
N GLU A 123 9.07 -13.43 31.26
CA GLU A 123 10.31 -13.36 32.04
C GLU A 123 11.20 -14.61 31.91
N LYS A 124 10.62 -15.78 31.59
CA LYS A 124 11.37 -17.04 31.44
C LYS A 124 12.24 -17.10 30.19
N VAL A 125 12.13 -16.12 29.30
CA VAL A 125 12.96 -16.02 28.09
C VAL A 125 14.45 -15.99 28.41
N TRP A 126 14.83 -15.36 29.52
CA TRP A 126 16.23 -15.19 29.92
C TRP A 126 16.92 -16.53 30.21
N ASP A 127 16.19 -17.48 30.81
CA ASP A 127 16.68 -18.85 31.07
C ASP A 127 16.97 -19.63 29.78
N HIS A 128 16.37 -19.23 28.67
CA HIS A 128 16.44 -19.89 27.37
C HIS A 128 17.17 -19.07 26.31
N THR A 129 17.91 -18.03 26.72
CA THR A 129 18.63 -17.13 25.80
C THR A 129 20.14 -17.35 25.86
N VAL A 130 20.76 -17.41 24.68
CA VAL A 130 22.20 -17.24 24.48
C VAL A 130 22.43 -15.91 23.75
N VAL A 131 23.33 -15.08 24.28
CA VAL A 131 23.71 -13.83 23.62
C VAL A 131 24.74 -14.13 22.53
N VAL A 132 24.48 -13.73 21.29
CA VAL A 132 25.41 -13.91 20.17
C VAL A 132 25.95 -12.55 19.76
N PHE A 133 27.26 -12.37 19.89
CA PHE A 133 27.94 -11.19 19.39
C PHE A 133 28.29 -11.36 17.92
N SER A 134 27.96 -10.34 17.12
CA SER A 134 28.25 -10.30 15.68
C SER A 134 29.05 -9.05 15.31
N HIS A 135 29.94 -9.18 14.34
CA HIS A 135 30.61 -8.08 13.63
C HIS A 135 30.96 -8.52 12.20
N ARG A 136 31.19 -7.56 11.31
CA ARG A 136 31.49 -7.75 9.87
C ARG A 136 32.91 -7.33 9.48
N GLY A 137 33.70 -6.80 10.40
CA GLY A 137 35.08 -6.38 10.13
C GLY A 137 35.97 -6.35 11.37
N ASP A 138 37.10 -5.67 11.27
CA ASP A 138 38.01 -5.47 12.40
C ASP A 138 37.27 -4.72 13.51
N ILE A 139 37.03 -5.41 14.63
CA ILE A 139 36.51 -4.76 15.83
C ILE A 139 37.54 -3.70 16.26
N VAL A 140 37.08 -2.56 16.76
CA VAL A 140 37.97 -1.59 17.47
C VAL A 140 38.59 -2.22 18.74
N HIS A 141 38.19 -3.44 19.10
CA HIS A 141 38.56 -4.19 20.29
C HIS A 141 39.41 -5.41 19.91
N GLU A 142 40.41 -5.74 20.74
CA GLU A 142 41.26 -6.92 20.51
C GLU A 142 40.47 -8.22 20.74
N THR A 143 39.51 -8.21 21.67
CA THR A 143 38.66 -9.36 22.00
C THR A 143 37.21 -8.96 22.31
N ILE A 144 36.30 -9.94 22.34
CA ILE A 144 34.92 -9.70 22.79
C ILE A 144 34.86 -9.37 24.29
N GLU A 145 35.78 -9.92 25.08
CA GLU A 145 35.92 -9.64 26.50
C GLU A 145 36.28 -8.17 26.77
N ASP A 146 37.09 -7.56 25.89
CA ASP A 146 37.40 -6.13 25.96
C ASP A 146 36.17 -5.28 25.66
N TYR A 147 35.36 -5.66 24.66
CA TYR A 147 34.09 -5.01 24.36
C TYR A 147 33.13 -5.09 25.56
N ILE A 148 32.95 -6.27 26.14
CA ILE A 148 32.10 -6.46 27.33
C ILE A 148 32.58 -5.59 28.49
N SER A 149 33.89 -5.54 28.73
CA SER A 149 34.50 -4.74 29.79
C SER A 149 34.30 -3.24 29.56
N LYS A 150 34.45 -2.77 28.32
CA LYS A 150 34.29 -1.36 27.95
C LYS A 150 32.84 -0.89 28.01
N GLU A 151 31.90 -1.70 27.56
CA GLU A 151 30.47 -1.35 27.62
C GLU A 151 29.96 -1.33 29.07
N GLY A 152 30.56 -2.15 29.94
CA GLY A 152 30.41 -2.07 31.39
C GLY A 152 29.09 -2.65 31.91
N ALA A 153 28.62 -2.09 33.02
CA ALA A 153 27.47 -2.60 33.77
C ALA A 153 26.20 -2.90 32.93
N PRO A 154 25.82 -2.11 31.90
CA PRO A 154 24.63 -2.39 31.10
C PRO A 154 24.70 -3.74 30.37
N LEU A 155 25.83 -4.05 29.73
CA LEU A 155 26.01 -5.30 29.00
C LEU A 155 26.29 -6.46 29.94
N GLN A 156 27.12 -6.26 30.97
CA GLN A 156 27.44 -7.30 31.95
C GLN A 156 26.17 -7.81 32.66
N SER A 157 25.29 -6.92 33.11
CA SER A 157 24.05 -7.32 33.76
C SER A 157 23.01 -7.95 32.81
N LEU A 158 23.07 -7.66 31.51
CA LEU A 158 22.29 -8.40 30.51
C LEU A 158 22.80 -9.84 30.37
N LEU A 159 24.13 -10.02 30.32
CA LEU A 159 24.77 -11.33 30.26
C LEU A 159 24.46 -12.15 31.52
N GLU A 160 24.51 -11.53 32.70
CA GLU A 160 24.13 -12.16 33.96
C GLU A 160 22.69 -12.67 33.95
N ALA A 161 21.75 -11.89 33.40
CA ALA A 161 20.36 -12.33 33.23
C ALA A 161 20.25 -13.57 32.33
N CYS A 162 21.12 -13.67 31.31
CA CYS A 162 21.26 -14.85 30.46
C CYS A 162 22.19 -15.93 31.06
N GLY A 163 22.47 -15.92 32.37
CA GLY A 163 23.34 -16.92 33.01
C GLY A 163 24.79 -16.92 32.49
N ASN A 164 25.27 -15.77 32.02
CA ASN A 164 26.56 -15.58 31.35
C ASN A 164 26.75 -16.44 30.09
N ARG A 165 25.64 -16.85 29.45
CA ARG A 165 25.65 -17.57 28.18
C ARG A 165 25.83 -16.58 27.03
N TYR A 166 27.05 -16.50 26.49
CA TYR A 166 27.30 -15.82 25.23
C TYR A 166 28.20 -16.61 24.28
N HIS A 167 28.18 -16.21 23.01
CA HIS A 167 28.99 -16.77 21.94
C HIS A 167 29.29 -15.71 20.87
N VAL A 168 30.26 -15.97 19.99
CA VAL A 168 30.70 -15.04 18.94
C VAL A 168 30.54 -15.74 17.59
N LEU A 169 29.85 -15.08 16.64
CA LEU A 169 29.71 -15.55 15.25
C LEU A 169 29.88 -14.36 14.32
N CYS A 170 30.92 -14.38 13.48
CA CYS A 170 31.36 -13.23 12.71
C CYS A 170 31.79 -13.63 11.30
N ASP A 171 31.73 -12.66 10.39
CA ASP A 171 32.09 -12.82 8.97
C ASP A 171 33.45 -12.20 8.70
N ASP A 172 34.49 -12.73 9.36
CA ASP A 172 35.88 -12.28 9.29
C ASP A 172 36.75 -13.16 8.37
N GLY A 173 36.12 -14.03 7.60
CA GLY A 173 36.80 -15.01 6.73
C GLY A 173 37.30 -16.27 7.44
N THR A 174 37.07 -16.41 8.76
CA THR A 174 37.39 -17.64 9.48
C THR A 174 36.34 -18.74 9.27
N ASP A 175 36.76 -20.00 9.40
CA ASP A 175 35.82 -21.13 9.38
C ASP A 175 35.05 -21.20 10.70
N ASN A 176 33.77 -20.84 10.64
CA ASN A 176 32.86 -20.87 11.78
C ASN A 176 32.38 -22.27 12.18
N SER A 177 32.79 -23.34 11.49
CA SER A 177 32.33 -24.72 11.78
C SER A 177 32.53 -25.12 13.24
N THR A 178 33.65 -24.75 13.85
CA THR A 178 33.94 -25.05 15.26
C THR A 178 33.11 -24.17 16.20
N ASN A 179 32.95 -22.89 15.88
CA ASN A 179 32.13 -21.96 16.65
C ASN A 179 30.67 -22.43 16.68
N VAL A 180 30.09 -22.75 15.52
CA VAL A 180 28.72 -23.27 15.42
C VAL A 180 28.53 -24.55 16.25
N ARG A 181 29.50 -25.48 16.24
CA ARG A 181 29.45 -26.67 17.09
C ARG A 181 29.43 -26.32 18.58
N GLN A 182 30.30 -25.41 19.02
CA GLN A 182 30.34 -24.95 20.42
C GLN A 182 29.05 -24.22 20.83
N LEU A 183 28.44 -23.45 19.93
CA LEU A 183 27.13 -22.84 20.16
C LEU A 183 26.06 -23.91 20.41
N PHE A 184 26.04 -24.98 19.62
CA PHE A 184 25.07 -26.06 19.80
C PHE A 184 25.25 -26.78 21.14
N GLU A 185 26.49 -26.99 21.58
CA GLU A 185 26.79 -27.56 22.91
C GLU A 185 26.30 -26.65 24.06
N LYS A 186 26.43 -25.33 23.90
CA LYS A 186 25.89 -24.35 24.87
C LYS A 186 24.36 -24.42 24.92
N ILE A 187 23.70 -24.51 23.77
CA ILE A 187 22.23 -24.65 23.71
C ILE A 187 21.78 -25.98 24.33
N ASP A 188 22.45 -27.09 24.02
CA ASP A 188 22.13 -28.40 24.58
C ASP A 188 22.26 -28.41 26.12
N THR A 189 23.29 -27.74 26.65
CA THR A 189 23.47 -27.57 28.10
C THR A 189 22.33 -26.77 28.72
N MET A 190 21.96 -25.65 28.09
CA MET A 190 20.85 -24.80 28.53
C MET A 190 19.51 -25.54 28.52
N VAL A 191 19.22 -26.32 27.47
CA VAL A 191 18.00 -27.14 27.37
C VAL A 191 17.99 -28.27 28.38
N ALA A 192 19.15 -28.87 28.68
CA ALA A 192 19.24 -29.90 29.71
C ALA A 192 18.91 -29.37 31.12
N GLU A 193 19.23 -28.10 31.39
CA GLU A 193 18.93 -27.42 32.65
C GLU A 193 17.47 -26.93 32.73
N ASN A 194 16.96 -26.34 31.64
CA ASN A 194 15.70 -25.59 31.66
C ASN A 194 14.53 -26.27 30.92
N ARG A 195 14.78 -27.37 30.22
CA ARG A 195 13.90 -27.99 29.20
C ARG A 195 13.72 -27.10 27.98
N CYS A 196 12.91 -27.55 27.01
CA CYS A 196 12.53 -26.72 25.88
C CYS A 196 11.62 -25.59 26.34
N TYR A 197 11.72 -24.46 25.67
CA TYR A 197 10.91 -23.29 25.97
C TYR A 197 9.45 -23.52 25.56
N GLU A 198 8.53 -23.20 26.46
CA GLU A 198 7.09 -23.30 26.25
C GLU A 198 6.45 -21.93 26.43
N ILE A 199 5.67 -21.51 25.43
CA ILE A 199 4.85 -20.30 25.49
C ILE A 199 3.39 -20.68 25.80
N GLU A 200 2.69 -19.84 26.54
CA GLU A 200 1.29 -20.10 26.90
C GLU A 200 0.41 -20.25 25.65
N SER A 201 -0.35 -21.36 25.56
CA SER A 201 -1.19 -21.65 24.40
C SER A 201 -2.24 -20.56 24.12
N ARG A 202 -2.69 -19.84 25.16
CA ARG A 202 -3.61 -18.70 25.03
C ARG A 202 -2.98 -17.52 24.29
N LEU A 203 -1.69 -17.26 24.51
CA LEU A 203 -0.97 -16.20 23.83
C LEU A 203 -0.78 -16.53 22.35
N ILE A 204 -0.45 -17.79 22.04
CA ILE A 204 -0.38 -18.28 20.65
C ILE A 204 -1.73 -18.08 19.94
N GLN A 205 -2.83 -18.55 20.53
CA GLN A 205 -4.17 -18.43 19.95
C GLN A 205 -4.53 -16.97 19.67
N THR A 206 -4.27 -16.08 20.64
CA THR A 206 -4.54 -14.64 20.50
C THR A 206 -3.79 -14.03 19.31
N VAL A 207 -2.52 -14.40 19.14
CA VAL A 207 -1.67 -13.91 18.05
C VAL A 207 -2.09 -14.47 16.70
N GLU A 208 -2.45 -15.75 16.63
CA GLU A 208 -3.01 -16.38 15.42
C GLU A 208 -4.31 -15.74 14.97
N GLU A 209 -5.21 -15.44 15.91
CA GLU A 209 -6.49 -14.76 15.62
C GLU A 209 -6.25 -13.35 15.09
N ARG A 210 -5.37 -12.57 15.76
CA ARG A 210 -5.00 -11.23 15.30
C ARG A 210 -4.41 -11.25 13.89
N ARG A 211 -3.52 -12.19 13.58
CA ARG A 211 -2.93 -12.34 12.24
C ARG A 211 -4.01 -12.60 11.18
N LYS A 212 -4.92 -13.54 11.45
CA LYS A 212 -6.05 -13.85 10.55
C LYS A 212 -6.96 -12.63 10.33
N GLU A 213 -7.22 -11.83 11.35
CA GLU A 213 -8.01 -10.60 11.21
C GLU A 213 -7.33 -9.55 10.33
N VAL A 214 -6.01 -9.38 10.49
CA VAL A 214 -5.22 -8.44 9.68
C VAL A 214 -5.22 -8.88 8.22
N ASP A 215 -4.96 -10.17 7.96
CA ASP A 215 -4.96 -10.74 6.60
C ASP A 215 -6.33 -10.58 5.93
N LYS A 216 -7.41 -10.85 6.67
CA LYS A 216 -8.79 -10.68 6.17
C LYS A 216 -9.08 -9.22 5.80
N LYS A 217 -8.74 -8.27 6.66
CA LYS A 217 -8.93 -6.84 6.40
C LYS A 217 -8.09 -6.35 5.21
N ALA A 218 -6.86 -6.84 5.08
CA ALA A 218 -5.98 -6.51 3.97
C ALA A 218 -6.58 -6.99 2.63
N GLU A 219 -7.11 -8.21 2.58
CA GLU A 219 -7.74 -8.75 1.38
C GLU A 219 -9.06 -8.05 1.04
N GLU A 220 -9.88 -7.71 2.04
CA GLU A 220 -11.10 -6.90 1.84
C GLU A 220 -10.76 -5.53 1.23
N LEU A 221 -9.76 -4.84 1.76
CA LEU A 221 -9.31 -3.53 1.24
C LEU A 221 -8.74 -3.65 -0.18
N ARG A 222 -7.99 -4.72 -0.47
CA ARG A 222 -7.46 -5.00 -1.80
C ARG A 222 -8.59 -5.21 -2.81
N LEU A 223 -9.60 -6.01 -2.46
CA LEU A 223 -10.75 -6.28 -3.30
C LEU A 223 -11.55 -5.00 -3.57
N GLN A 224 -11.81 -4.18 -2.54
CA GLN A 224 -12.48 -2.89 -2.69
C GLN A 224 -11.71 -1.95 -3.63
N THR A 225 -10.39 -1.86 -3.45
CA THR A 225 -9.52 -1.03 -4.30
C THR A 225 -9.54 -1.51 -5.75
N GLN A 226 -9.53 -2.84 -5.97
CA GLN A 226 -9.59 -3.42 -7.30
C GLN A 226 -10.95 -3.17 -7.97
N GLN A 227 -12.06 -3.32 -7.24
CA GLN A 227 -13.41 -3.03 -7.72
C GLN A 227 -13.54 -1.55 -8.11
N GLU A 228 -13.06 -0.63 -7.28
CA GLU A 228 -13.12 0.81 -7.58
C GLU A 228 -12.24 1.17 -8.78
N ARG A 229 -11.04 0.61 -8.90
CA ARG A 229 -10.20 0.76 -10.09
C ARG A 229 -10.89 0.25 -11.35
N GLN A 230 -11.56 -0.90 -11.29
CA GLN A 230 -12.32 -1.44 -12.41
C GLN A 230 -13.51 -0.55 -12.77
N ARG A 231 -14.24 -0.04 -11.77
CA ARG A 231 -15.36 0.87 -11.95
C ARG A 231 -14.93 2.17 -12.64
N LEU A 232 -13.86 2.80 -12.14
CA LEU A 232 -13.28 4.00 -12.74
C LEU A 232 -12.81 3.73 -14.17
N ARG A 233 -12.15 2.59 -14.41
CA ARG A 233 -11.72 2.20 -15.76
C ARG A 233 -12.91 2.06 -16.71
N ARG A 234 -14.01 1.42 -16.28
CA ARG A 234 -15.24 1.31 -17.08
C ARG A 234 -15.81 2.69 -17.42
N LEU A 235 -15.99 3.56 -16.42
CA LEU A 235 -16.50 4.92 -16.60
C LEU A 235 -15.65 5.76 -17.57
N LEU A 236 -14.34 5.54 -17.60
CA LEU A 236 -13.42 6.23 -18.53
C LEU A 236 -13.38 5.60 -19.93
N SER A 237 -13.68 4.31 -20.05
CA SER A 237 -13.65 3.56 -21.32
C SER A 237 -14.99 3.46 -22.03
N GLU A 238 -16.10 3.75 -21.35
CA GLU A 238 -17.42 3.73 -21.96
C GLU A 238 -17.51 4.83 -23.03
N PRO A 239 -17.86 4.49 -24.27
CA PRO A 239 -18.01 5.48 -25.33
C PRO A 239 -19.11 6.45 -24.93
N LYS A 240 -18.74 7.72 -24.74
CA LYS A 240 -19.70 8.78 -24.45
C LYS A 240 -20.70 8.84 -25.62
N PRO A 241 -22.02 8.81 -25.35
CA PRO A 241 -23.01 8.79 -26.42
C PRO A 241 -22.87 10.04 -27.31
N SER A 242 -23.14 9.90 -28.60
CA SER A 242 -23.18 11.03 -29.53
C SER A 242 -24.14 12.11 -29.00
N LEU A 243 -23.77 13.39 -29.08
CA LEU A 243 -24.63 14.52 -28.73
C LEU A 243 -25.16 15.20 -29.99
N ARG A 244 -26.47 15.39 -30.11
CA ARG A 244 -27.10 16.15 -31.18
C ARG A 244 -27.76 17.39 -30.60
N ILE A 245 -27.26 18.55 -30.98
CA ILE A 245 -27.67 19.86 -30.48
C ILE A 245 -28.39 20.61 -31.59
N LEU A 246 -29.66 20.97 -31.36
CA LEU A 246 -30.39 21.90 -32.22
C LEU A 246 -30.28 23.31 -31.65
N MET A 247 -29.75 24.25 -32.41
CA MET A 247 -29.61 25.64 -31.97
C MET A 247 -30.76 26.48 -32.49
N VAL A 248 -31.47 27.15 -31.60
CA VAL A 248 -32.66 27.98 -31.92
C VAL A 248 -32.55 29.32 -31.22
N GLY A 249 -33.34 30.31 -31.65
CA GLY A 249 -33.28 31.67 -31.11
C GLY A 249 -33.45 32.73 -32.20
N TRP A 250 -33.52 33.99 -31.79
CA TRP A 250 -33.85 35.05 -32.73
C TRP A 250 -32.74 35.37 -33.76
N VAL A 251 -33.06 36.15 -34.78
CA VAL A 251 -32.08 36.62 -35.78
C VAL A 251 -30.95 37.38 -35.08
N PHE A 252 -29.70 37.11 -35.46
CA PHE A 252 -28.49 37.66 -34.84
C PHE A 252 -28.28 37.29 -33.36
N SER A 253 -28.89 36.21 -32.86
CA SER A 253 -28.63 35.74 -31.49
C SER A 253 -27.24 35.14 -31.26
N GLY A 254 -26.45 34.92 -32.31
CA GLY A 254 -25.13 34.31 -32.21
C GLY A 254 -25.11 32.78 -32.30
N LYS A 255 -26.17 32.13 -32.79
CA LYS A 255 -26.23 30.66 -32.95
C LYS A 255 -25.03 30.08 -33.70
N SER A 256 -24.73 30.59 -34.88
CA SER A 256 -23.61 30.12 -35.72
C SER A 256 -22.26 30.26 -35.01
N ALA A 257 -22.03 31.36 -34.30
CA ALA A 257 -20.81 31.60 -33.53
C ALA A 257 -20.68 30.66 -32.32
N ALA A 258 -21.78 30.42 -31.62
CA ALA A 258 -21.84 29.46 -30.52
C ALA A 258 -21.65 28.02 -31.03
N GLY A 259 -22.21 27.66 -32.19
CA GLY A 259 -22.01 26.36 -32.84
C GLY A 259 -20.54 26.10 -33.21
N ASN A 260 -19.86 27.10 -33.78
CA ASN A 260 -18.43 27.04 -34.06
C ASN A 260 -17.59 26.88 -32.78
N THR A 261 -17.96 27.60 -31.71
CA THR A 261 -17.31 27.48 -30.40
C THR A 261 -17.47 26.07 -29.82
N ILE A 262 -18.66 25.48 -29.94
CA ILE A 262 -18.95 24.11 -29.48
C ILE A 262 -18.12 23.09 -30.26
N LEU A 263 -18.10 23.19 -31.59
CA LEU A 263 -17.36 22.26 -32.46
C LEU A 263 -15.85 22.51 -32.47
N ARG A 264 -15.39 23.65 -31.94
CA ARG A 264 -13.99 24.12 -31.98
C ARG A 264 -13.45 24.25 -33.41
N SER A 265 -14.32 24.53 -34.38
CA SER A 265 -13.99 24.76 -35.79
C SER A 265 -14.92 25.81 -36.41
N LYS A 266 -14.51 26.42 -37.54
CA LYS A 266 -15.25 27.50 -38.22
C LYS A 266 -16.09 26.95 -39.37
N GLU A 267 -17.12 26.16 -39.04
CA GLU A 267 -17.97 25.50 -40.05
C GLU A 267 -19.19 26.34 -40.47
N PHE A 268 -19.74 27.11 -39.54
CA PHE A 268 -20.89 27.98 -39.80
C PHE A 268 -20.43 29.39 -40.16
N GLN A 269 -20.97 29.96 -41.24
CA GLN A 269 -20.75 31.36 -41.59
C GLN A 269 -21.41 32.27 -40.54
N SER A 270 -20.59 32.98 -39.76
CA SER A 270 -21.05 33.94 -38.75
C SER A 270 -21.07 35.37 -39.31
N GLY A 271 -22.03 36.18 -38.88
CA GLY A 271 -22.14 37.60 -39.23
C GLY A 271 -23.31 37.92 -40.17
N ASP A 272 -23.78 36.92 -40.92
CA ASP A 272 -24.94 37.03 -41.79
C ASP A 272 -26.17 36.33 -41.21
N ARG A 273 -27.34 36.64 -41.78
CA ARG A 273 -28.59 35.96 -41.42
C ARG A 273 -28.61 34.54 -41.97
N THR A 274 -28.68 33.54 -41.09
CA THR A 274 -28.91 32.14 -41.48
C THR A 274 -30.28 31.98 -42.15
N MET A 275 -30.29 31.54 -43.42
CA MET A 275 -31.51 31.36 -44.23
C MET A 275 -31.95 29.90 -44.36
N LYS A 276 -31.05 28.95 -44.11
CA LYS A 276 -31.31 27.50 -44.17
C LYS A 276 -30.74 26.82 -42.93
N ALA A 277 -31.38 25.74 -42.48
CA ALA A 277 -30.81 24.92 -41.42
C ALA A 277 -29.56 24.19 -41.93
N LEU A 278 -28.46 24.26 -41.18
CA LEU A 278 -27.17 23.66 -41.53
C LEU A 278 -26.74 22.69 -40.43
N LYS A 279 -26.31 21.49 -40.83
CA LYS A 279 -25.79 20.46 -39.93
C LYS A 279 -24.27 20.39 -40.05
N GLN A 280 -23.59 20.37 -38.91
CA GLN A 280 -22.15 20.10 -38.82
C GLN A 280 -21.87 19.14 -37.68
N SER A 281 -20.74 18.44 -37.75
CA SER A 281 -20.35 17.44 -36.76
C SER A 281 -18.84 17.42 -36.53
N GLY A 282 -18.43 17.09 -35.32
CA GLY A 282 -17.02 16.94 -34.95
C GLY A 282 -16.86 16.17 -33.65
N GLU A 283 -15.63 15.73 -33.36
CA GLU A 283 -15.29 15.10 -32.08
C GLU A 283 -14.92 16.19 -31.06
N VAL A 284 -15.62 16.21 -29.92
CA VAL A 284 -15.38 17.17 -28.84
C VAL A 284 -15.30 16.42 -27.52
N ALA A 285 -14.16 16.49 -26.81
CA ALA A 285 -13.97 15.83 -25.52
C ALA A 285 -14.23 14.30 -25.53
N GLY A 286 -13.84 13.62 -26.62
CA GLY A 286 -13.96 12.17 -26.79
C GLY A 286 -15.39 11.70 -27.07
N ARG A 287 -16.27 12.58 -27.58
CA ARG A 287 -17.62 12.21 -28.04
C ARG A 287 -17.92 12.87 -29.38
N GLU A 288 -18.67 12.17 -30.22
CA GLU A 288 -19.24 12.76 -31.43
C GLU A 288 -20.28 13.82 -31.04
N VAL A 289 -20.14 15.03 -31.59
CA VAL A 289 -21.08 16.13 -31.40
C VAL A 289 -21.57 16.60 -32.76
N VAL A 290 -22.88 16.61 -32.93
CA VAL A 290 -23.59 17.18 -34.08
C VAL A 290 -24.25 18.47 -33.61
N VAL A 291 -24.04 19.55 -34.35
CA VAL A 291 -24.71 20.83 -34.14
C VAL A 291 -25.52 21.16 -35.39
N VAL A 292 -26.79 21.53 -35.19
CA VAL A 292 -27.64 22.06 -36.26
C VAL A 292 -27.95 23.52 -35.97
N ASP A 293 -27.43 24.40 -36.80
CA ASP A 293 -27.74 25.84 -36.78
C ASP A 293 -29.01 26.10 -37.60
N THR A 294 -30.02 26.73 -37.00
CA THR A 294 -31.28 27.05 -37.67
C THR A 294 -31.41 28.54 -37.98
N PRO A 295 -32.27 28.92 -38.94
CA PRO A 295 -32.74 30.30 -39.05
C PRO A 295 -33.37 30.81 -37.74
N GLY A 296 -33.42 32.13 -37.57
CA GLY A 296 -34.03 32.78 -36.41
C GLY A 296 -35.34 33.49 -36.71
N TRP A 297 -36.20 33.60 -35.70
CA TRP A 297 -37.36 34.50 -35.68
C TRP A 297 -36.97 35.92 -35.27
N TRP A 298 -37.82 36.89 -35.52
CA TRP A 298 -37.57 38.26 -35.10
C TRP A 298 -37.94 38.46 -33.63
N LYS A 299 -37.09 39.19 -32.90
CA LYS A 299 -37.23 39.43 -31.45
C LYS A 299 -38.51 40.18 -31.06
N PHE A 300 -38.99 41.08 -31.92
CA PHE A 300 -40.09 42.01 -31.62
C PHE A 300 -41.41 41.67 -32.31
N PHE A 301 -41.44 40.61 -33.13
CA PHE A 301 -42.64 40.26 -33.88
C PHE A 301 -43.26 38.97 -33.32
N PRO A 302 -44.59 38.95 -33.08
CA PRO A 302 -45.30 37.73 -32.71
C PRO A 302 -45.00 36.56 -33.67
N ALA A 303 -45.03 35.33 -33.16
CA ALA A 303 -44.72 34.13 -33.95
C ALA A 303 -45.62 33.94 -35.18
N THR A 304 -46.80 34.58 -35.22
CA THR A 304 -47.68 34.62 -36.39
C THR A 304 -47.03 35.30 -37.60
N TYR A 305 -46.13 36.26 -37.39
CA TYR A 305 -45.40 36.98 -38.44
C TYR A 305 -44.11 36.28 -38.87
N THR A 306 -43.66 35.23 -38.16
CA THR A 306 -42.53 34.42 -38.63
C THR A 306 -42.95 33.71 -39.93
N PRO A 307 -42.29 33.98 -41.08
CA PRO A 307 -42.71 33.44 -42.37
C PRO A 307 -42.72 31.90 -42.37
N GLN A 308 -43.66 31.30 -43.10
CA GLN A 308 -43.78 29.84 -43.16
C GLN A 308 -42.51 29.16 -43.68
N ILE A 309 -41.77 29.81 -44.58
CA ILE A 309 -40.48 29.31 -45.06
C ILE A 309 -39.43 29.21 -43.94
N VAL A 310 -39.42 30.18 -43.00
CA VAL A 310 -38.51 30.19 -41.84
C VAL A 310 -38.94 29.10 -40.84
N LYS A 311 -40.25 28.98 -40.56
CA LYS A 311 -40.78 27.90 -39.71
C LYS A 311 -40.43 26.52 -40.27
N SER A 312 -40.59 26.34 -41.58
CA SER A 312 -40.26 25.09 -42.26
C SER A 312 -38.77 24.76 -42.17
N GLU A 313 -37.87 25.73 -42.32
CA GLU A 313 -36.43 25.48 -42.18
C GLU A 313 -36.03 25.20 -40.72
N ILE A 314 -36.65 25.84 -39.74
CA ILE A 314 -36.45 25.52 -38.31
C ILE A 314 -36.88 24.06 -38.03
N LEU A 315 -38.05 23.63 -38.51
CA LEU A 315 -38.53 22.25 -38.37
C LEU A 315 -37.67 21.24 -39.12
N LYS A 316 -37.17 21.60 -40.31
CA LYS A 316 -36.19 20.81 -41.04
C LYS A 316 -34.90 20.62 -40.23
N GLY A 317 -34.49 21.60 -39.43
CA GLY A 317 -33.39 21.47 -38.48
C GLY A 317 -33.56 20.30 -37.50
N VAL A 318 -34.78 20.07 -37.00
CA VAL A 318 -35.10 18.90 -36.16
C VAL A 318 -34.83 17.60 -36.91
N SER A 319 -35.22 17.54 -38.19
CA SER A 319 -35.02 16.37 -39.04
C SER A 319 -33.53 16.11 -39.35
N LEU A 320 -32.71 17.17 -39.43
CA LEU A 320 -31.26 17.05 -39.57
C LEU A 320 -30.59 16.47 -38.31
N CYS A 321 -31.22 16.61 -37.15
CA CYS A 321 -30.84 15.99 -35.88
C CYS A 321 -31.37 14.55 -35.70
N SER A 322 -31.34 13.70 -36.73
CA SER A 322 -31.87 12.31 -36.67
C SER A 322 -31.15 11.44 -35.60
N PRO A 323 -31.87 10.57 -34.86
CA PRO A 323 -33.34 10.38 -34.86
C PRO A 323 -34.13 11.49 -34.15
N SER A 324 -33.51 12.19 -33.20
CA SER A 324 -34.03 13.41 -32.56
C SER A 324 -32.89 14.19 -31.90
N PRO A 325 -32.99 15.52 -31.72
CA PRO A 325 -32.00 16.26 -30.95
C PRO A 325 -31.96 15.75 -29.50
N ASN A 326 -30.77 15.61 -28.94
CA ASN A 326 -30.59 15.32 -27.52
C ASN A 326 -30.88 16.57 -26.67
N VAL A 327 -30.56 17.75 -27.20
CA VAL A 327 -30.74 19.04 -26.54
C VAL A 327 -31.15 20.08 -27.58
N VAL A 328 -32.07 20.96 -27.20
CA VAL A 328 -32.37 22.21 -27.93
C VAL A 328 -31.73 23.36 -27.16
N LEU A 329 -30.78 24.05 -27.76
CA LEU A 329 -30.14 25.24 -27.18
C LEU A 329 -30.80 26.50 -27.71
N LEU A 330 -31.55 27.16 -26.85
CA LEU A 330 -32.06 28.51 -27.10
C LEU A 330 -30.93 29.52 -26.86
N VAL A 331 -30.49 30.16 -27.93
CA VAL A 331 -29.44 31.18 -27.90
C VAL A 331 -30.09 32.55 -27.76
N VAL A 332 -29.76 33.22 -26.66
CA VAL A 332 -30.19 34.58 -26.34
C VAL A 332 -28.92 35.45 -26.20
N PRO A 333 -28.76 36.52 -26.98
CA PRO A 333 -27.64 37.43 -26.86
C PRO A 333 -27.76 38.28 -25.60
N PHE A 334 -26.65 38.42 -24.89
CA PHE A 334 -26.57 39.05 -23.57
C PHE A 334 -26.53 40.58 -23.63
N ASP A 335 -26.16 41.14 -24.80
CA ASP A 335 -25.98 42.57 -25.04
C ASP A 335 -27.29 43.29 -25.38
N THR A 336 -28.44 42.64 -25.19
CA THR A 336 -29.76 43.17 -25.52
C THR A 336 -30.73 42.94 -24.36
N SER A 337 -31.66 43.87 -24.15
CA SER A 337 -32.74 43.70 -23.17
C SER A 337 -33.62 42.48 -23.48
N PHE A 338 -33.96 41.70 -22.44
CA PHE A 338 -34.90 40.58 -22.53
C PHE A 338 -36.10 40.88 -21.61
N THR A 339 -37.16 41.45 -22.17
CA THR A 339 -38.38 41.83 -21.44
C THR A 339 -39.43 40.71 -21.46
N ASP A 340 -40.51 40.87 -20.69
CA ASP A 340 -41.66 39.97 -20.72
C ASP A 340 -42.27 39.81 -22.12
N GLU A 341 -42.20 40.84 -22.95
CA GLU A 341 -42.65 40.77 -24.34
C GLU A 341 -41.76 39.81 -25.16
N GLN A 342 -40.44 39.92 -25.02
CA GLN A 342 -39.52 39.01 -25.70
C GLN A 342 -39.59 37.57 -25.18
N LYS A 343 -39.87 37.40 -23.88
CA LYS A 343 -40.17 36.09 -23.30
C LYS A 343 -41.37 35.47 -24.01
N ARG A 344 -42.49 36.20 -24.11
CA ARG A 344 -43.71 35.72 -24.81
C ARG A 344 -43.45 35.37 -26.27
N VAL A 345 -42.75 36.24 -27.01
CA VAL A 345 -42.39 35.97 -28.42
C VAL A 345 -41.52 34.71 -28.54
N THR A 346 -40.59 34.51 -27.62
CA THR A 346 -39.72 33.34 -27.60
C THR A 346 -40.50 32.07 -27.31
N GLU A 347 -41.31 32.06 -26.25
CA GLU A 347 -42.20 30.93 -25.90
C GLU A 347 -43.14 30.57 -27.06
N ASP A 348 -43.73 31.57 -27.71
CA ASP A 348 -44.63 31.35 -28.86
C ASP A 348 -43.93 30.74 -30.07
N ASN A 349 -42.68 31.10 -30.36
CA ASN A 349 -41.90 30.46 -31.42
C ASN A 349 -41.43 29.05 -31.02
N MET A 350 -41.14 28.81 -29.73
CA MET A 350 -40.74 27.49 -29.24
C MET A 350 -41.86 26.45 -29.32
N LYS A 351 -43.14 26.88 -29.27
CA LYS A 351 -44.31 26.00 -29.50
C LYS A 351 -44.27 25.23 -30.83
N LEU A 352 -43.46 25.67 -31.82
CA LEU A 352 -43.22 24.93 -33.05
C LEU A 352 -42.69 23.51 -32.82
N PHE A 353 -42.01 23.27 -31.69
CA PHE A 353 -41.43 21.97 -31.34
C PHE A 353 -42.36 21.09 -30.48
N GLY A 354 -43.59 21.54 -30.20
CA GLY A 354 -44.59 20.83 -29.39
C GLY A 354 -44.64 21.31 -27.94
N GLN A 355 -45.63 20.83 -27.17
CA GLN A 355 -45.92 21.32 -25.81
C GLN A 355 -44.89 20.91 -24.74
N ARG A 356 -43.93 20.05 -25.07
CA ARG A 356 -42.94 19.48 -24.13
C ARG A 356 -41.55 20.11 -24.27
N VAL A 357 -41.39 21.08 -25.18
CA VAL A 357 -40.18 21.88 -25.45
C VAL A 357 -40.56 23.33 -25.24
#